data_AF-A0A963W3U1-F1
#
_entry.id   AF-A0A963W3U1-F1
#
_cell.length_a   1.000
_cell.length_b   1.000
_cell.length_c   1.000
_cell.angle_alpha   90.00
_cell.angle_beta   90.00
_cell.angle_gamma   90.00
#
_symmetry.space_group_name_H-M   'P 1'
#
loop_
_entity.id
_entity.type
_entity.pdbx_description
1 polymer ?
#
loop_
_entity_poly.entity_id
_entity_poly.type
_entity_poly.pdbx_seq_one_letter_code
_entity_poly.pdbx_strand_id
1 'polypeptide(L)'
;WGGGDAINNVMKYIGPGFQLVSFDPKTSISMVGKEVFESDETIAEAAELNARDVSILNQEACVCSRFTFIEATPEEGDRYAEVLGERLRVDRMNEGTPRPLDMELKEQIDMLRMMDDEYGVFGKSDGRGVAIRSEEPVDFHPLRKTSNVVCVPDLMDAMKYVNVATQTVGVYPFNRMPELRDHLASGGAQRVVRLGEAGPSAIGNPHDAMYPLHRFVHWMANEDGCEGE
;
A
#
# COMPACT_ATOMS: atom_id res chain seq x y z
N TRP A 1 2.97 15.90 9.33
CA TRP A 1 2.52 15.04 8.23
C TRP A 1 2.25 15.94 7.03
N GLY A 2 2.36 15.42 5.80
CA GLY A 2 1.98 16.17 4.61
C GLY A 2 2.67 15.70 3.34
N GLY A 3 2.40 16.39 2.23
CA GLY A 3 3.08 16.18 0.96
C GLY A 3 4.59 16.46 1.04
N GLY A 4 5.37 15.88 0.11
CA GLY A 4 6.82 16.05 0.07
C GLY A 4 7.25 17.52 0.02
N ASP A 5 6.56 18.35 -0.77
CA ASP A 5 6.83 19.79 -0.85
C ASP A 5 6.61 20.53 0.47
N ALA A 6 5.56 20.14 1.21
CA ALA A 6 5.28 20.72 2.52
C ALA A 6 6.39 20.38 3.53
N ILE A 7 6.84 19.12 3.54
CA ILE A 7 7.95 18.68 4.40
C ILE A 7 9.26 19.38 4.01
N ASN A 8 9.59 19.41 2.72
CA ASN A 8 10.77 20.10 2.19
C ASN A 8 10.78 21.59 2.55
N ASN A 9 9.61 22.23 2.62
CA ASN A 9 9.50 23.59 3.07
C ASN A 9 9.77 23.73 4.57
N VAL A 10 9.15 22.89 5.42
CA VAL A 10 9.34 22.93 6.89
C VAL A 10 10.79 22.66 7.28
N MET A 11 11.48 21.77 6.57
CA MET A 11 12.90 21.46 6.81
C MET A 11 13.81 22.69 6.82
N LYS A 12 13.48 23.73 6.06
CA LYS A 12 14.27 24.97 5.96
C LYS A 12 14.28 25.79 7.25
N TYR A 13 13.35 25.53 8.16
CA TYR A 13 13.17 26.27 9.41
C TYR A 13 13.71 25.54 10.64
N ILE A 14 14.31 24.34 10.46
CA ILE A 14 14.88 23.58 11.58
C ILE A 14 16.17 24.25 12.03
N GLY A 15 16.21 24.70 13.28
CA GLY A 15 17.39 25.26 13.94
C GLY A 15 17.88 24.41 15.12
N PRO A 16 18.98 24.83 15.78
CA PRO A 16 19.49 24.15 16.97
C PRO A 16 18.41 23.94 18.03
N GLY A 17 18.28 22.71 18.54
CA GLY A 17 17.29 22.33 19.55
C GLY A 17 15.92 21.90 19.02
N PHE A 18 15.62 22.12 17.73
CA PHE A 18 14.41 21.59 17.10
C PHE A 18 14.68 20.24 16.44
N GLN A 19 13.78 19.28 16.66
CA GLN A 19 13.75 18.00 15.95
C GLN A 19 12.53 17.96 15.04
N LEU A 20 12.73 17.64 13.77
CA LEU A 20 11.62 17.34 12.86
C LEU A 20 11.25 15.87 12.98
N VAL A 21 9.98 15.63 13.29
CA VAL A 21 9.35 14.31 13.19
C VAL A 21 8.40 14.37 11.99
N SER A 22 8.84 13.85 10.85
CA SER A 22 8.05 13.83 9.62
C SER A 22 7.19 12.57 9.53
N PHE A 23 6.03 12.75 8.89
CA PHE A 23 5.19 11.67 8.37
C PHE A 23 5.03 11.99 6.89
N ASP A 24 6.04 11.58 6.13
CA ASP A 24 6.20 11.84 4.70
C ASP A 24 5.13 11.08 3.90
N PRO A 25 4.90 11.42 2.62
CA PRO A 25 4.05 10.62 1.76
C PRO A 25 4.49 9.16 1.76
N LYS A 26 3.53 8.27 1.96
CA LYS A 26 3.76 6.83 1.95
C LYS A 26 2.86 6.14 0.94
N THR A 27 3.38 5.06 0.39
CA THR A 27 2.65 4.12 -0.46
C THR A 27 2.65 2.78 0.22
N SER A 28 1.50 2.12 0.28
CA SER A 28 1.39 0.73 0.73
C SER A 28 1.07 -0.16 -0.46
N ILE A 29 1.48 -1.41 -0.36
CA ILE A 29 1.41 -2.39 -1.45
C ILE A 29 0.86 -3.73 -0.94
N SER A 30 0.37 -4.52 -1.86
CA SER A 30 0.01 -5.92 -1.65
C SER A 30 0.97 -6.79 -2.47
N MET A 31 1.35 -7.96 -1.96
CA MET A 31 2.14 -8.97 -2.65
C MET A 31 1.38 -10.30 -2.61
N VAL A 32 1.03 -10.81 -3.78
CA VAL A 32 0.17 -11.98 -3.95
C VAL A 32 0.93 -13.05 -4.71
N GLY A 33 1.27 -14.15 -4.06
CA GLY A 33 1.96 -15.28 -4.66
C GLY A 33 1.05 -16.08 -5.59
N LYS A 34 1.67 -16.86 -6.48
CA LYS A 34 1.00 -17.66 -7.51
C LYS A 34 -0.03 -18.66 -6.97
N GLU A 35 0.09 -19.02 -5.68
CA GLU A 35 -0.84 -19.90 -4.99
C GLU A 35 -2.28 -19.36 -5.03
N VAL A 36 -2.47 -18.06 -5.26
CA VAL A 36 -3.79 -17.46 -5.47
C VAL A 36 -4.59 -18.14 -6.59
N PHE A 37 -3.92 -18.73 -7.58
CA PHE A 37 -4.55 -19.37 -8.74
C PHE A 37 -4.86 -20.86 -8.55
N GLU A 38 -4.64 -21.43 -7.35
CA GLU A 38 -4.98 -22.82 -7.04
C GLU A 38 -6.48 -23.14 -7.19
N SER A 39 -7.35 -22.15 -6.94
CA SER A 39 -8.79 -22.27 -7.12
C SER A 39 -9.49 -20.91 -7.25
N ASP A 40 -10.72 -20.92 -7.76
CA ASP A 40 -11.59 -19.74 -7.84
C ASP A 40 -11.91 -19.19 -6.46
N GLU A 41 -12.04 -20.07 -5.46
CA GLU A 41 -12.23 -19.70 -4.06
C GLU A 41 -11.03 -18.93 -3.52
N THR A 42 -9.80 -19.37 -3.85
CA THR A 42 -8.55 -18.71 -3.45
C THR A 42 -8.45 -17.31 -4.07
N ILE A 43 -8.78 -17.15 -5.35
CA ILE A 43 -8.85 -15.83 -6.02
C ILE A 43 -9.85 -14.93 -5.31
N ALA A 44 -11.06 -15.44 -5.05
CA ALA A 44 -12.12 -14.67 -4.41
C ALA A 44 -11.75 -14.23 -2.98
N GLU A 45 -11.09 -15.09 -2.21
CA GLU A 45 -10.58 -14.78 -0.87
C GLU A 45 -9.51 -13.68 -0.93
N ALA A 46 -8.46 -13.89 -1.73
CA ALA A 46 -7.36 -12.93 -1.84
C ALA A 46 -7.82 -11.58 -2.38
N ALA A 47 -8.74 -11.54 -3.35
CA ALA A 47 -9.32 -10.31 -3.87
C ALA A 47 -10.19 -9.58 -2.82
N GLU A 48 -10.95 -10.30 -1.99
CA GLU A 48 -11.70 -9.70 -0.87
C GLU A 48 -10.77 -9.09 0.17
N LEU A 49 -9.71 -9.82 0.55
CA LEU A 49 -8.69 -9.32 1.48
C LEU A 49 -7.97 -8.09 0.93
N ASN A 50 -7.55 -8.13 -0.33
CA ASN A 50 -6.90 -7.00 -0.98
C ASN A 50 -7.84 -5.78 -1.07
N ALA A 51 -9.10 -5.99 -1.44
CA ALA A 51 -10.08 -4.91 -1.49
C ALA A 51 -10.27 -4.22 -0.12
N ARG A 52 -10.11 -4.95 1.00
CA ARG A 52 -10.11 -4.35 2.35
C ARG A 52 -8.92 -3.43 2.53
N ASP A 53 -7.71 -3.88 2.20
CA ASP A 53 -6.49 -3.08 2.31
C ASP A 53 -6.51 -1.85 1.40
N VAL A 54 -7.10 -1.95 0.20
CA VAL A 54 -7.26 -0.80 -0.72
C VAL A 54 -8.29 0.20 -0.19
N SER A 55 -9.38 -0.27 0.43
CA SER A 55 -10.56 0.58 0.69
C SER A 55 -10.51 1.36 2.00
N ILE A 56 -9.50 1.19 2.85
CA ILE A 56 -9.40 1.84 4.16
C ILE A 56 -9.60 3.35 4.02
N LEU A 57 -10.61 3.90 4.71
CA LEU A 57 -10.97 5.33 4.61
C LEU A 57 -11.12 5.83 3.15
N ASN A 58 -11.70 5.02 2.27
CA ASN A 58 -11.85 5.27 0.83
C ASN A 58 -10.52 5.57 0.11
N GLN A 59 -9.47 4.86 0.52
CA GLN A 59 -8.09 4.93 0.01
C GLN A 59 -7.33 6.24 0.35
N GLU A 60 -7.79 6.97 1.37
CA GLU A 60 -7.14 8.22 1.82
C GLU A 60 -6.03 7.95 2.86
N ALA A 61 -5.95 6.74 3.43
CA ALA A 61 -4.92 6.42 4.41
C ALA A 61 -3.59 6.00 3.76
N CYS A 62 -2.47 6.30 4.42
CA CYS A 62 -1.13 5.83 4.02
C CYS A 62 -1.05 4.29 3.96
N VAL A 63 -1.80 3.60 4.82
CA VAL A 63 -1.84 2.13 4.90
C VAL A 63 -2.54 1.47 3.71
N CYS A 64 -3.22 2.25 2.87
CA CYS A 64 -4.00 1.69 1.79
C CYS A 64 -3.11 1.11 0.70
N SER A 65 -3.38 -0.15 0.34
CA SER A 65 -2.71 -0.76 -0.80
C SER A 65 -3.09 -0.01 -2.08
N ARG A 66 -2.09 0.32 -2.88
CA ARG A 66 -2.25 1.03 -4.17
C ARG A 66 -1.75 0.18 -5.33
N PHE A 67 -0.69 -0.57 -5.09
CA PHE A 67 -0.08 -1.49 -6.04
C PHE A 67 -0.17 -2.91 -5.46
N THR A 68 -0.70 -3.83 -6.24
CA THR A 68 -0.73 -5.26 -5.95
C THR A 68 0.25 -5.95 -6.87
N PHE A 69 1.42 -6.30 -6.38
CA PHE A 69 2.34 -7.15 -7.13
C PHE A 69 1.87 -8.59 -7.03
N ILE A 70 1.70 -9.25 -8.18
CA ILE A 70 1.15 -10.61 -8.25
C ILE A 70 2.01 -11.50 -9.13
N GLU A 71 2.33 -12.70 -8.65
CA GLU A 71 2.99 -13.73 -9.45
C GLU A 71 1.99 -14.32 -10.46
N ALA A 72 1.93 -13.73 -11.66
CA ALA A 72 0.91 -14.06 -12.65
C ALA A 72 1.40 -13.81 -14.08
N THR A 73 0.88 -14.57 -15.02
CA THR A 73 0.80 -14.18 -16.43
C THR A 73 -0.18 -13.00 -16.62
N PRO A 74 -0.16 -12.28 -17.76
CA PRO A 74 -1.15 -11.25 -18.05
C PRO A 74 -2.61 -11.75 -17.95
N GLU A 75 -2.89 -12.95 -18.46
CA GLU A 75 -4.23 -13.54 -18.45
C GLU A 75 -4.71 -13.90 -17.03
N GLU A 76 -3.81 -14.45 -16.21
CA GLU A 76 -4.07 -14.70 -14.78
C GLU A 76 -4.26 -13.39 -14.02
N GLY A 77 -3.46 -12.36 -14.34
CA GLY A 77 -3.58 -11.02 -13.80
C GLY A 77 -4.93 -10.38 -14.11
N ASP A 78 -5.42 -10.53 -15.35
CA ASP A 78 -6.74 -10.07 -15.77
C ASP A 78 -7.85 -10.76 -14.97
N ARG A 79 -7.76 -12.08 -14.80
CA ARG A 79 -8.71 -12.84 -14.00
C ARG A 79 -8.74 -12.36 -12.54
N TYR A 80 -7.58 -12.11 -11.94
CA TYR A 80 -7.51 -11.59 -10.57
C TYR A 80 -8.05 -10.15 -10.49
N ALA A 81 -7.66 -9.29 -11.44
CA ALA A 81 -8.07 -7.89 -11.49
C ALA A 81 -9.58 -7.74 -11.71
N GLU A 82 -10.21 -8.61 -12.49
CA GLU A 82 -11.67 -8.65 -12.66
C GLU A 82 -12.37 -8.89 -11.31
N VAL A 83 -11.96 -9.93 -10.58
CA VAL A 83 -12.55 -10.26 -9.27
C VAL A 83 -12.26 -9.15 -8.25
N LEU A 84 -11.04 -8.60 -8.24
CA LEU A 84 -10.69 -7.47 -7.38
C LEU A 84 -11.54 -6.23 -7.71
N GLY A 85 -11.74 -5.92 -8.99
CA GLY A 85 -12.57 -4.83 -9.46
C GLY A 85 -13.99 -4.90 -8.91
N GLU A 86 -14.61 -6.08 -8.94
CA GLU A 86 -15.93 -6.31 -8.34
C GLU A 86 -15.91 -6.16 -6.81
N ARG A 87 -14.88 -6.70 -6.14
CA ARG A 87 -14.73 -6.58 -4.69
C ARG A 87 -14.53 -5.13 -4.25
N LEU A 88 -13.79 -4.30 -4.98
CA LEU A 88 -13.57 -2.89 -4.65
C LEU A 88 -14.88 -2.08 -4.64
N ARG A 89 -15.87 -2.49 -5.44
CA ARG A 89 -17.18 -1.79 -5.56
C ARG A 89 -18.12 -2.01 -4.37
N VAL A 90 -17.79 -2.92 -3.45
CA VAL A 90 -18.54 -3.10 -2.20
C VAL A 90 -18.29 -1.92 -1.27
N ASP A 91 -19.36 -1.26 -0.82
CA ASP A 91 -19.29 -0.15 0.14
C ASP A 91 -18.96 -0.66 1.55
N ARG A 92 -17.66 -0.74 1.87
CA ARG A 92 -17.14 -1.16 3.18
C ARG A 92 -17.08 -0.02 4.20
N MET A 93 -17.15 1.23 3.75
CA MET A 93 -16.95 2.42 4.58
C MET A 93 -18.26 3.19 4.82
N ASN A 94 -19.39 2.65 4.33
CA ASN A 94 -20.72 3.27 4.39
C ASN A 94 -20.70 4.69 3.79
N GLU A 95 -20.02 4.87 2.65
CA GLU A 95 -19.97 6.16 1.95
C GLU A 95 -21.31 6.51 1.28
N GLY A 96 -22.13 5.50 0.99
CA GLY A 96 -23.38 5.65 0.24
C GLY A 96 -23.11 6.02 -1.21
N THR A 97 -23.18 7.31 -1.53
CA THR A 97 -22.88 7.79 -2.88
C THR A 97 -21.37 7.98 -3.03
N PRO A 98 -20.72 7.30 -3.99
CA PRO A 98 -19.28 7.41 -4.18
C PRO A 98 -18.89 8.85 -4.55
N ARG A 99 -17.76 9.31 -4.01
CA ARG A 99 -17.15 10.55 -4.49
C ARG A 99 -16.53 10.30 -5.87
N PRO A 100 -16.79 11.16 -6.87
CA PRO A 100 -16.21 10.97 -8.19
C PRO A 100 -14.68 11.06 -8.13
N LEU A 101 -14.03 10.40 -9.09
CA LEU A 101 -12.61 10.63 -9.36
C LEU A 101 -12.42 12.09 -9.78
N ASP A 102 -11.25 12.66 -9.48
CA ASP A 102 -10.84 13.88 -10.15
C ASP A 102 -10.67 13.63 -11.66
N MET A 103 -10.71 14.71 -12.44
CA MET A 103 -10.73 14.62 -13.90
C MET A 103 -9.43 14.03 -14.46
N GLU A 104 -8.30 14.38 -13.86
CA GLU A 104 -6.97 13.91 -14.28
C GLU A 104 -6.82 12.40 -14.09
N LEU A 105 -7.13 11.88 -12.90
CA LEU A 105 -7.11 10.44 -12.60
C LEU A 105 -8.10 9.68 -13.48
N LYS A 106 -9.29 10.26 -13.73
CA LYS A 106 -10.27 9.66 -14.64
C LYS A 106 -9.73 9.54 -16.06
N GLU A 107 -9.13 10.60 -16.59
CA GLU A 107 -8.55 10.61 -17.94
C GLU A 107 -7.40 9.62 -18.07
N GLN A 108 -6.51 9.54 -17.06
CA GLN A 108 -5.45 8.54 -17.01
C GLN A 108 -6.00 7.11 -17.08
N ILE A 109 -6.99 6.77 -16.26
CA ILE A 109 -7.63 5.44 -16.25
C ILE A 109 -8.34 5.14 -17.59
N ASP A 110 -9.04 6.14 -18.16
CA ASP A 110 -9.74 5.96 -19.43
C ASP A 110 -8.77 5.78 -20.61
N MET A 111 -7.60 6.44 -20.58
CA MET A 111 -6.55 6.22 -21.59
C MET A 111 -6.01 4.79 -21.51
N LEU A 112 -5.71 4.28 -20.30
CA LEU A 112 -5.25 2.89 -20.12
C LEU A 112 -6.27 1.87 -20.65
N ARG A 113 -7.57 2.17 -20.56
CA ARG A 113 -8.63 1.31 -21.10
C ARG A 113 -8.59 1.18 -22.62
N MET A 114 -8.02 2.17 -23.33
CA MET A 114 -7.90 2.15 -24.79
C MET A 114 -6.66 1.38 -25.28
N MET A 115 -5.76 1.00 -24.37
CA MET A 115 -4.54 0.23 -24.63
C MET A 115 -4.72 -1.20 -24.10
N ASP A 116 -5.75 -1.89 -24.59
CA ASP A 116 -6.22 -3.18 -24.05
C ASP A 116 -5.25 -4.35 -24.30
N ASP A 117 -4.28 -4.16 -25.19
CA ASP A 117 -3.14 -5.04 -25.42
C ASP A 117 -2.09 -4.96 -24.31
N GLU A 118 -1.88 -3.79 -23.72
CA GLU A 118 -0.87 -3.55 -22.68
C GLU A 118 -1.46 -3.50 -21.25
N TYR A 119 -2.74 -3.11 -21.12
CA TYR A 119 -3.42 -2.88 -19.84
C TYR A 119 -4.78 -3.57 -19.77
N GLY A 120 -5.15 -4.04 -18.58
CA GLY A 120 -6.48 -4.60 -18.31
C GLY A 120 -7.22 -3.73 -17.30
N VAL A 121 -8.29 -3.03 -17.71
CA VAL A 121 -9.02 -2.10 -16.82
C VAL A 121 -10.41 -2.64 -16.45
N PHE A 122 -10.57 -3.04 -15.19
CA PHE A 122 -11.78 -3.67 -14.65
C PHE A 122 -12.52 -2.74 -13.70
N GLY A 123 -13.84 -2.64 -13.86
CA GLY A 123 -14.69 -1.68 -13.14
C GLY A 123 -14.93 -0.38 -13.93
N LYS A 124 -15.37 0.68 -13.23
CA LYS A 124 -15.76 1.97 -13.83
C LYS A 124 -15.10 3.12 -13.08
N SER A 125 -14.76 4.18 -13.81
CA SER A 125 -14.21 5.45 -13.30
C SER A 125 -15.28 6.30 -12.56
N ASP A 126 -16.13 5.68 -11.74
CA ASP A 126 -17.26 6.29 -11.03
C ASP A 126 -16.98 6.49 -9.53
N GLY A 127 -15.73 6.27 -9.11
CA GLY A 127 -15.29 6.35 -7.71
C GLY A 127 -15.69 5.16 -6.85
N ARG A 128 -16.38 4.14 -7.40
CA ARG A 128 -16.73 2.93 -6.64
C ARG A 128 -15.58 1.94 -6.56
N GLY A 129 -14.71 1.94 -7.55
CA GLY A 129 -13.48 1.15 -7.57
C GLY A 129 -13.11 0.67 -8.97
N VAL A 130 -11.80 0.58 -9.20
CA VAL A 130 -11.18 0.15 -10.46
C VAL A 130 -9.96 -0.71 -10.13
N ALA A 131 -9.80 -1.83 -10.83
CA ALA A 131 -8.56 -2.61 -10.83
C ALA A 131 -7.90 -2.51 -12.21
N ILE A 132 -6.59 -2.29 -12.24
CA ILE A 132 -5.81 -2.07 -13.47
C ILE A 132 -4.68 -3.09 -13.51
N ARG A 133 -4.75 -4.06 -14.41
CA ARG A 133 -3.64 -4.98 -14.70
C ARG A 133 -2.60 -4.30 -15.59
N SER A 134 -1.33 -4.43 -15.24
CA SER A 134 -0.17 -3.97 -16.03
C SER A 134 1.07 -4.84 -15.75
N GLU A 135 2.12 -4.72 -16.58
CA GLU A 135 3.42 -5.37 -16.34
C GLU A 135 4.36 -4.52 -15.47
N GLU A 136 4.17 -3.20 -15.47
CA GLU A 136 4.89 -2.25 -14.63
C GLU A 136 3.92 -1.33 -13.88
N PRO A 137 4.32 -0.76 -12.73
CA PRO A 137 3.49 0.21 -12.01
C PRO A 137 3.08 1.38 -12.90
N VAL A 138 1.82 1.78 -12.82
CA VAL A 138 1.34 3.01 -13.49
C VAL A 138 2.07 4.25 -12.97
N ASP A 139 2.14 5.29 -13.81
CA ASP A 139 2.89 6.52 -13.56
C ASP A 139 2.15 7.57 -12.70
N PHE A 140 0.93 7.25 -12.27
CA PHE A 140 0.12 8.07 -11.37
C PHE A 140 -0.06 7.41 -10.00
N HIS A 141 -0.57 8.17 -9.03
CA HIS A 141 -0.84 7.68 -7.69
C HIS A 141 -2.27 7.15 -7.57
N PRO A 142 -2.50 5.83 -7.45
CA PRO A 142 -3.86 5.28 -7.37
C PRO A 142 -4.60 5.80 -6.14
N LEU A 143 -5.81 6.32 -6.36
CA LEU A 143 -6.70 6.85 -5.33
C LEU A 143 -8.14 6.42 -5.59
N ARG A 144 -9.02 6.65 -4.61
CA ARG A 144 -10.48 6.43 -4.71
C ARG A 144 -10.84 4.98 -5.08
N LYS A 145 -10.27 4.02 -4.35
CA LYS A 145 -10.45 2.57 -4.54
C LYS A 145 -9.94 2.10 -5.90
N THR A 146 -8.86 2.69 -6.38
CA THR A 146 -8.15 2.25 -7.58
C THR A 146 -6.95 1.40 -7.16
N SER A 147 -6.84 0.18 -7.65
CA SER A 147 -5.70 -0.70 -7.39
C SER A 147 -5.01 -1.07 -8.70
N ASN A 148 -3.70 -0.87 -8.77
CA ASN A 148 -2.91 -1.34 -9.91
C ASN A 148 -2.34 -2.73 -9.61
N VAL A 149 -2.83 -3.75 -10.30
CA VAL A 149 -2.37 -5.14 -10.26
C VAL A 149 -1.18 -5.27 -11.22
N VAL A 150 0.02 -5.38 -10.68
CA VAL A 150 1.27 -5.45 -11.45
C VAL A 150 1.72 -6.91 -11.50
N CYS A 151 1.67 -7.51 -12.69
CA CYS A 151 2.12 -8.89 -12.89
C CYS A 151 3.65 -8.95 -12.83
N VAL A 152 4.18 -9.88 -12.02
CA VAL A 152 5.61 -10.16 -11.91
C VAL A 152 5.86 -11.66 -12.05
N PRO A 153 7.04 -12.10 -12.54
CA PRO A 153 7.39 -13.53 -12.58
C PRO A 153 7.60 -14.13 -11.18
N ASP A 154 8.21 -13.36 -10.27
CA ASP A 154 8.47 -13.73 -8.88
C ASP A 154 8.22 -12.51 -7.98
N LEU A 155 7.67 -12.72 -6.77
CA LEU A 155 7.45 -11.63 -5.81
C LEU A 155 8.73 -10.88 -5.44
N MET A 156 9.90 -11.53 -5.52
CA MET A 156 11.20 -10.89 -5.31
C MET A 156 11.52 -9.81 -6.35
N ASP A 157 10.97 -9.90 -7.57
CA ASP A 157 11.17 -8.89 -8.60
C ASP A 157 10.50 -7.56 -8.24
N ALA A 158 9.48 -7.58 -7.39
CA ALA A 158 8.81 -6.39 -6.89
C ALA A 158 9.66 -5.60 -5.86
N MET A 159 10.73 -6.19 -5.32
CA MET A 159 11.60 -5.52 -4.33
C MET A 159 12.24 -4.24 -4.87
N LYS A 160 12.43 -4.13 -6.20
CA LYS A 160 12.93 -2.90 -6.83
C LYS A 160 12.02 -1.69 -6.65
N TYR A 161 10.74 -1.92 -6.31
CA TYR A 161 9.75 -0.87 -6.03
C TYR A 161 9.59 -0.59 -4.53
N VAL A 162 10.28 -1.33 -3.66
CA VAL A 162 10.23 -1.17 -2.21
C VAL A 162 11.32 -0.20 -1.78
N ASN A 163 10.93 0.83 -1.03
CA ASN A 163 11.84 1.84 -0.49
C ASN A 163 11.33 2.39 0.86
N VAL A 164 12.00 3.40 1.41
CA VAL A 164 11.64 4.04 2.69
C VAL A 164 10.25 4.73 2.70
N ALA A 165 9.64 4.94 1.53
CA ALA A 165 8.27 5.42 1.39
C ALA A 165 7.23 4.27 1.37
N THR A 166 7.67 3.01 1.30
CA THR A 166 6.80 1.84 1.41
C THR A 166 6.38 1.62 2.86
N GLN A 167 5.13 1.92 3.21
CA GLN A 167 4.69 1.81 4.61
C GLN A 167 4.26 0.39 4.97
N THR A 168 3.15 -0.07 4.41
CA THR A 168 2.58 -1.38 4.75
C THR A 168 2.63 -2.31 3.53
N VAL A 169 3.00 -3.56 3.77
CA VAL A 169 3.02 -4.63 2.77
C VAL A 169 2.11 -5.76 3.23
N GLY A 170 0.97 -5.92 2.56
CA GLY A 170 0.06 -7.04 2.76
C GLY A 170 0.49 -8.24 1.93
N VAL A 171 0.66 -9.42 2.53
CA VAL A 171 1.16 -10.62 1.83
C VAL A 171 0.10 -11.71 1.81
N TYR A 172 -0.06 -12.37 0.65
CA TYR A 172 -0.83 -13.59 0.48
C TYR A 172 -0.07 -14.57 -0.44
N PRO A 173 -0.11 -15.89 -0.21
CA PRO A 173 -0.61 -16.54 1.00
C PRO A 173 0.27 -16.20 2.23
N PHE A 174 -0.30 -16.33 3.43
CA PHE A 174 0.34 -15.83 4.66
C PHE A 174 1.63 -16.58 5.04
N ASN A 175 1.81 -17.81 4.56
CA ASN A 175 3.03 -18.60 4.77
C ASN A 175 4.25 -18.06 3.99
N ARG A 176 4.06 -17.21 2.97
CA ARG A 176 5.16 -16.56 2.22
C ARG A 176 5.77 -15.37 2.97
N MET A 177 5.11 -14.87 4.02
CA MET A 177 5.58 -13.72 4.79
C MET A 177 7.04 -13.85 5.32
N PRO A 178 7.46 -14.99 5.92
CA PRO A 178 8.83 -15.12 6.41
C PRO A 178 9.90 -15.04 5.32
N GLU A 179 9.59 -15.49 4.10
CA GLU A 179 10.49 -15.47 2.95
C GLU A 179 10.72 -14.04 2.44
N LEU A 180 9.68 -13.20 2.49
CA LEU A 180 9.73 -11.83 1.97
C LEU A 180 10.18 -10.80 3.02
N ARG A 181 9.85 -11.01 4.30
CA ARG A 181 9.95 -9.98 5.35
C ARG A 181 11.34 -9.37 5.46
N ASP A 182 12.39 -10.19 5.45
CA ASP A 182 13.75 -9.69 5.70
C ASP A 182 14.27 -8.87 4.51
N HIS A 183 13.85 -9.22 3.28
CA HIS A 183 14.11 -8.44 2.07
C HIS A 183 13.31 -7.13 2.06
N LEU A 184 12.03 -7.18 2.40
CA LEU A 184 11.18 -6.00 2.55
C LEU A 184 11.75 -5.01 3.58
N ALA A 185 12.17 -5.53 4.73
CA ALA A 185 12.80 -4.73 5.79
C ALA A 185 14.12 -4.09 5.30
N SER A 186 14.93 -4.85 4.57
CA SER A 186 16.18 -4.35 3.97
C SER A 186 15.94 -3.28 2.91
N GLY A 187 14.83 -3.36 2.17
CA GLY A 187 14.37 -2.36 1.22
C GLY A 187 13.78 -1.11 1.87
N GLY A 188 13.49 -1.13 3.18
CA GLY A 188 12.93 0.00 3.92
C GLY A 188 11.41 -0.02 4.11
N ALA A 189 10.75 -1.15 3.80
CA ALA A 189 9.35 -1.34 4.17
C ALA A 189 9.17 -1.26 5.69
N GLN A 190 8.11 -0.59 6.14
CA GLN A 190 7.95 -0.25 7.56
C GLN A 190 7.13 -1.29 8.32
N ARG A 191 6.28 -2.04 7.63
CA ARG A 191 5.36 -3.00 8.22
C ARG A 191 4.97 -4.10 7.22
N VAL A 192 5.03 -5.36 7.67
CA VAL A 192 4.57 -6.53 6.90
C VAL A 192 3.39 -7.17 7.62
N VAL A 193 2.30 -7.44 6.91
CA VAL A 193 1.04 -7.97 7.45
C VAL A 193 0.46 -9.05 6.57
N ARG A 194 -0.51 -9.79 7.10
CA ARG A 194 -1.39 -10.61 6.27
C ARG A 194 -2.23 -9.69 5.38
N LEU A 195 -2.40 -10.05 4.12
CA LEU A 195 -3.32 -9.34 3.23
C LEU A 195 -4.71 -9.22 3.89
N GLY A 196 -5.29 -8.02 3.85
CA GLY A 196 -6.55 -7.68 4.51
C GLY A 196 -6.43 -7.17 5.94
N GLU A 197 -5.23 -7.17 6.52
CA GLU A 197 -4.95 -6.73 7.89
C GLU A 197 -4.07 -5.46 7.95
N ALA A 198 -4.05 -4.64 6.89
CA ALA A 198 -3.28 -3.39 6.88
C ALA A 198 -3.83 -2.36 7.88
N GLY A 199 -5.15 -2.35 8.10
CA GLY A 199 -5.83 -1.39 8.97
C GLY A 199 -5.53 -1.55 10.47
N PRO A 200 -5.85 -2.70 11.10
CA PRO A 200 -5.60 -2.91 12.52
C PRO A 200 -4.11 -2.81 12.83
N SER A 201 -3.69 -2.19 13.93
CA SER A 201 -2.30 -2.21 14.40
C SER A 201 -2.25 -2.62 15.86
N ALA A 202 -1.28 -3.47 16.23
CA ALA A 202 -1.10 -3.86 17.62
C ALA A 202 -0.66 -2.66 18.46
N ILE A 203 -1.18 -2.58 19.69
CA ILE A 203 -0.79 -1.54 20.64
C ILE A 203 0.72 -1.64 20.89
N GLY A 204 1.41 -0.52 20.76
CA GLY A 204 2.86 -0.45 20.93
C GLY A 204 3.66 -0.85 19.69
N ASN A 205 3.04 -1.08 18.53
CA ASN A 205 3.80 -1.20 17.28
C ASN A 205 4.45 0.14 16.89
N PRO A 206 5.61 0.11 16.21
CA PRO A 206 6.16 1.30 15.58
C PRO A 206 5.21 1.79 14.48
N HIS A 207 5.18 3.10 14.27
CA HIS A 207 4.48 3.75 13.17
C HIS A 207 5.53 4.45 12.31
N ASP A 208 5.48 4.26 10.99
CA ASP A 208 6.47 4.79 10.04
C ASP A 208 7.93 4.51 10.44
N ALA A 209 8.21 3.25 10.84
CA ALA A 209 9.52 2.78 11.30
C ALA A 209 10.11 3.55 12.49
N MET A 210 9.27 4.17 13.32
CA MET A 210 9.67 4.84 14.56
C MET A 210 8.68 4.60 15.69
N TYR A 211 9.08 4.92 16.92
CA TYR A 211 8.18 5.08 18.06
C TYR A 211 7.89 6.59 18.22
N PRO A 212 6.78 7.13 17.67
CA PRO A 212 6.61 8.57 17.55
C PRO A 212 6.59 9.28 18.91
N LEU A 213 6.00 8.66 19.93
CA LEU A 213 5.96 9.22 21.28
C LEU A 213 7.38 9.44 21.85
N HIS A 214 8.33 8.56 21.55
CA HIS A 214 9.72 8.71 21.98
C HIS A 214 10.44 9.84 21.21
N ARG A 215 9.92 10.25 20.05
CA ARG A 215 10.41 11.37 19.24
C ARG A 215 9.75 12.71 19.61
N PHE A 216 8.65 12.68 20.37
CA PHE A 216 7.93 13.88 20.83
C PHE A 216 8.26 14.29 22.27
N VAL A 217 9.21 13.60 22.89
CA VAL A 217 9.66 13.92 24.25
C VAL A 217 11.15 14.24 24.24
N HIS A 218 11.56 15.02 25.23
CA HIS A 218 12.97 15.22 25.55
C HIS A 218 13.33 14.34 26.73
N TRP A 219 14.27 13.41 26.52
CA TRP A 219 14.77 12.56 27.59
C TRP A 219 15.86 13.30 28.37
N MET A 220 15.71 13.37 29.70
CA MET A 220 16.71 13.91 30.61
C MET A 220 17.03 12.84 31.66
N ALA A 221 18.31 12.53 31.81
CA ALA A 221 18.80 11.65 32.86
C ALA A 221 19.38 12.49 33.99
N ASN A 222 19.03 12.13 35.22
CA ASN A 222 19.69 12.62 36.42
C ASN A 222 20.48 11.46 37.01
N GLU A 223 21.81 11.55 37.01
CA GLU A 223 22.71 10.47 37.41
C GLU A 223 23.67 10.92 38.51
N ASP A 224 23.92 10.04 39.49
CA ASP A 224 24.94 10.20 40.54
C ASP A 224 26.18 9.32 40.29
N GLY A 225 26.19 8.52 39.22
CA GLY A 225 27.38 7.81 38.72
C GLY A 225 27.97 6.73 39.64
N CYS A 226 27.16 5.94 40.34
CA CYS A 226 27.67 4.85 41.18
C CYS A 226 27.99 3.59 40.34
N GLU A 227 29.24 3.12 40.37
CA GLU A 227 29.58 1.76 39.95
C GLU A 227 29.03 0.76 40.97
N GLY A 228 28.45 -0.35 40.51
CA GLY A 228 27.87 -1.37 41.39
C GLY A 228 28.91 -1.97 42.35
N GLU A 229 28.53 -2.14 43.62
CA GLU A 229 29.26 -2.97 44.59
C GLU A 229 29.12 -4.47 44.30
#